data_AF-A0A8H3GIJ5-F1
#
_entry.id   AF-A0A8H3GIJ5-F1
#
_cell.length_a   1.000
_cell.length_b   1.000
_cell.length_c   1.000
_cell.angle_alpha   90.00
_cell.angle_beta   90.00
_cell.angle_gamma   90.00
#
_symmetry.space_group_name_H-M   'P 1'
#
loop_
_entity.id
_entity.type
_entity.pdbx_description
1 polymer ?
#
loop_
_entity_poly.entity_id
_entity_poly.type
_entity_poly.pdbx_seq_one_letter_code
_entity_poly.pdbx_strand_id
1 'polypeptide(L)'
;MGGMTAPLSDVFPRDGSLSTSRLFTTASGEKLKWTDKAKLQCVPIDSDVPLATYDYKHFASIRGKKSTLDISPNASHLTDILVVTWVIAEKKAQEARKVAASSGGANVSAAANGDAKEA
;
A
#
# COMPACT_ATOMS: atom_id res chain seq x y z
N MET A 1 -14.59 -3.49 26.28
CA MET A 1 -14.17 -3.25 24.88
C MET A 1 -14.89 -2.01 24.39
N GLY A 2 -14.17 -0.90 24.22
CA GLY A 2 -14.72 0.36 23.71
C GLY A 2 -14.06 0.67 22.37
N GLY A 3 -14.58 0.08 21.29
CA GLY A 3 -14.19 0.47 19.94
C GLY A 3 -14.84 1.81 19.60
N MET A 4 -14.08 2.76 19.06
CA MET A 4 -14.65 4.01 18.57
C MET A 4 -15.29 3.77 17.20
N THR A 5 -16.60 3.98 17.11
CA THR A 5 -17.33 3.93 15.84
C THR A 5 -17.35 5.32 15.23
N ALA A 6 -16.86 5.47 14.00
CA ALA A 6 -16.87 6.74 13.27
C ALA A 6 -17.44 6.53 11.86
N PRO A 7 -18.19 7.50 11.30
CA PRO A 7 -18.59 7.49 9.91
C PRO A 7 -17.36 7.39 8.99
N LEU A 8 -17.49 6.63 7.92
CA LEU A 8 -16.40 6.50 6.94
C LEU A 8 -16.03 7.86 6.32
N SER A 9 -16.99 8.77 6.18
CA SER A 9 -16.76 10.15 5.71
C SER A 9 -15.90 10.98 6.67
N ASP A 10 -16.00 10.73 7.97
CA ASP A 10 -15.23 11.46 8.99
C ASP A 10 -13.79 10.94 9.01
N VAL A 11 -13.64 9.64 8.77
CA VAL A 11 -12.34 9.01 8.57
C VAL A 11 -11.73 9.42 7.22
N PHE A 12 -12.54 9.46 6.17
CA PHE A 12 -12.14 9.77 4.81
C PHE A 12 -12.88 11.01 4.29
N PRO A 13 -12.38 12.22 4.55
CA PRO A 13 -13.11 13.48 4.31
C PRO A 13 -13.35 13.86 2.84
N ARG A 14 -13.16 12.96 1.87
CA ARG A 14 -13.43 13.22 0.45
C ARG A 14 -14.06 12.03 -0.27
N ASP A 15 -15.07 12.30 -1.09
CA ASP A 15 -15.73 11.35 -2.00
C ASP A 15 -14.98 11.22 -3.34
N GLY A 16 -13.74 10.73 -3.30
CA GLY A 16 -12.88 10.61 -4.48
C GLY A 16 -12.05 9.33 -4.50
N SER A 17 -11.37 9.07 -5.62
CA SER A 17 -10.53 7.87 -5.79
C SER A 17 -9.53 7.70 -4.64
N LEU A 18 -9.58 6.52 -4.01
CA LEU A 18 -8.72 6.16 -2.88
C LEU A 18 -7.28 5.99 -3.40
N SER A 19 -6.40 6.94 -3.07
CA SER A 19 -4.96 6.91 -3.35
C SER A 19 -4.20 6.34 -2.16
N THR A 20 -3.01 5.76 -2.38
CA THR A 20 -2.12 5.33 -1.30
C THR A 20 -1.66 6.50 -0.42
N SER A 21 -1.61 7.73 -0.94
CA SER A 21 -1.22 8.93 -0.20
C SER A 21 -2.37 9.62 0.56
N ARG A 22 -3.54 8.98 0.67
CA ARG A 22 -4.71 9.61 1.29
C ARG A 22 -4.47 9.78 2.78
N LEU A 23 -4.74 11.00 3.25
CA LEU A 23 -4.83 11.33 4.66
C LEU A 23 -6.21 10.88 5.16
N PHE A 24 -6.24 10.21 6.30
CA PHE A 24 -7.47 9.92 7.01
C PHE A 24 -7.38 10.49 8.43
N THR A 25 -8.52 10.93 8.96
CA THR A 25 -8.61 11.59 10.25
C THR A 25 -9.27 10.66 11.25
N THR A 26 -8.62 10.39 12.37
CA THR A 26 -9.21 9.59 13.44
C THR A 26 -10.27 10.41 14.18
N ALA A 27 -11.11 9.75 14.97
CA ALA A 27 -12.05 10.44 15.86
C ALA A 27 -11.35 11.36 16.89
N SER A 28 -10.07 11.10 17.20
CA SER A 28 -9.22 11.97 18.02
C SER A 28 -8.70 13.22 17.28
N GLY A 29 -8.95 13.34 15.98
CA GLY A 29 -8.46 14.44 15.14
C GLY A 29 -7.05 14.23 14.58
N GLU A 30 -6.41 13.10 14.88
CA GLU A 30 -5.08 12.77 14.36
C GLU A 30 -5.17 12.44 12.87
N LYS A 31 -4.19 12.92 12.10
CA LYS A 31 -4.12 12.66 10.67
C LYS A 31 -3.08 11.59 10.38
N LEU A 32 -3.52 10.54 9.71
CA LEU A 32 -2.73 9.36 9.40
C LEU A 32 -2.66 9.16 7.88
N LYS A 33 -1.59 8.50 7.40
CA LYS A 33 -1.44 8.11 6.00
C LYS A 33 -0.79 6.76 5.88
N TRP A 34 -1.17 6.03 4.84
CA TRP A 34 -0.45 4.84 4.42
C TRP A 34 0.69 5.23 3.47
N THR A 35 1.81 4.55 3.57
CA THR A 35 2.97 4.73 2.69
C THR A 35 3.42 3.38 2.19
N ASP A 36 3.51 3.23 0.86
CA ASP A 36 3.97 2.01 0.22
C ASP A 36 5.41 2.23 -0.28
N LYS A 37 6.38 1.72 0.48
CA LYS A 37 7.80 1.69 0.10
C LYS A 37 8.24 0.23 -0.03
N ALA A 38 9.11 -0.26 0.86
CA ALA A 38 9.46 -1.67 0.96
C ALA A 38 8.41 -2.50 1.71
N LYS A 39 7.56 -1.82 2.48
CA LYS A 39 6.44 -2.34 3.27
C LYS A 39 5.38 -1.26 3.35
N LEU A 40 4.14 -1.66 3.65
CA LEU A 40 3.01 -0.74 3.72
C LEU A 40 2.86 -0.27 5.17
N GLN A 41 3.12 1.01 5.45
CA GLN A 41 3.15 1.54 6.82
C GLN A 41 2.13 2.66 7.01
N CYS A 42 1.40 2.62 8.13
CA CYS A 42 0.54 3.70 8.57
C CYS A 42 1.31 4.59 9.53
N VAL A 43 1.52 5.84 9.14
CA VAL A 43 2.25 6.84 9.94
C VAL A 43 1.37 8.07 10.18
N PRO A 44 1.46 8.70 11.36
CA PRO A 44 0.94 10.04 11.58
C PRO A 44 1.62 11.05 10.64
N ILE A 45 0.96 12.19 10.41
CA ILE A 45 1.60 13.30 9.66
C ILE A 45 2.67 13.98 10.52
N ASP A 46 2.38 14.14 11.82
CA ASP A 46 3.20 14.93 12.73
C ASP A 46 4.30 14.10 13.42
N SER A 47 4.35 12.80 13.13
CA SER A 47 5.32 11.86 13.71
C SER A 47 5.68 10.78 12.69
N ASP A 48 6.95 10.41 12.64
CA ASP A 48 7.43 9.34 11.74
C ASP A 48 7.38 7.95 12.39
N VAL A 49 6.73 7.84 13.57
CA VAL A 49 6.56 6.56 14.26
C VAL A 49 5.34 5.82 13.70
N PRO A 50 5.51 4.64 13.10
CA PRO A 50 4.39 3.90 12.51
C PRO A 50 3.45 3.34 13.57
N LEU A 51 2.15 3.54 13.37
CA LEU A 51 1.09 2.96 14.19
C LEU A 51 0.68 1.57 13.70
N ALA A 52 0.85 1.29 12.41
CA ALA A 52 0.67 -0.03 11.84
C ALA A 52 1.68 -0.30 10.74
N THR A 53 2.12 -1.54 10.61
CA THR A 53 3.02 -1.99 9.56
C THR A 53 2.49 -3.29 8.98
N TYR A 54 2.28 -3.30 7.68
CA TYR A 54 1.96 -4.49 6.92
C TYR A 54 3.20 -5.01 6.21
N ASP A 55 3.69 -6.16 6.68
CA ASP A 55 4.77 -6.91 6.05
C ASP A 55 4.15 -7.84 5.00
N TYR A 56 4.14 -7.34 3.76
CA TYR A 56 3.77 -8.14 2.61
C TYR A 56 5.02 -8.69 1.97
N LYS A 57 5.05 -10.01 1.82
CA LYS A 57 6.20 -10.66 1.23
C LYS A 57 6.34 -10.35 -0.25
N HIS A 58 7.37 -9.60 -0.62
CA HIS A 58 7.91 -9.60 -1.98
C HIS A 58 8.38 -11.00 -2.44
N PHE A 59 8.71 -11.90 -1.51
CA PHE A 59 9.18 -13.26 -1.78
C PHE A 59 8.33 -14.34 -1.09
N ALA A 60 7.00 -14.29 -1.26
CA ALA A 60 6.09 -15.30 -0.72
C ALA A 60 6.45 -16.73 -1.17
N SER A 61 6.93 -16.88 -2.40
CA SER A 61 7.26 -18.18 -3.00
C SER A 61 8.48 -18.89 -2.39
N ILE A 62 9.38 -18.20 -1.68
CA ILE A 62 10.66 -18.79 -1.24
C ILE A 62 10.63 -19.23 0.23
N ARG A 63 9.72 -18.70 1.09
CA ARG A 63 9.94 -18.81 2.55
C ARG A 63 8.76 -19.11 3.47
N GLY A 64 7.58 -19.53 3.00
CA GLY A 64 6.49 -20.08 3.83
C GLY A 64 5.84 -19.19 4.92
N LYS A 65 6.46 -18.12 5.41
CA LYS A 65 5.84 -17.12 6.30
C LYS A 65 4.62 -16.43 5.65
N LYS A 66 3.62 -16.16 6.47
CA LYS A 66 2.35 -15.50 6.11
C LYS A 66 2.52 -13.98 6.14
N SER A 67 1.69 -13.25 5.39
CA SER A 67 1.61 -11.78 5.50
C SER A 67 1.05 -11.40 6.87
N THR A 68 1.62 -10.38 7.51
CA THR A 68 1.19 -9.91 8.84
C THR A 68 0.93 -8.42 8.83
N LEU A 69 -0.15 -8.02 9.49
CA LEU A 69 -0.46 -6.63 9.81
C LEU A 69 -0.19 -6.44 11.30
N ASP A 70 0.92 -5.78 11.61
CA ASP A 70 1.35 -5.50 12.97
C ASP A 70 0.84 -4.11 13.39
N ILE A 71 0.00 -4.06 14.42
CA ILE A 71 -0.58 -2.83 14.97
C ILE A 71 0.11 -2.53 16.31
N SER A 72 0.60 -1.29 16.45
CA SER A 72 1.22 -0.82 17.69
C SER A 72 0.22 -0.90 18.86
N PRO A 73 0.65 -1.34 20.06
CA PRO A 73 -0.22 -1.35 21.24
C PRO A 73 -0.88 0.00 21.53
N ASN A 74 -0.17 1.11 21.23
CA ASN A 74 -0.64 2.47 21.42
C ASN A 74 -1.78 2.85 20.45
N ALA A 75 -1.95 2.11 19.35
CA ALA A 75 -2.98 2.30 18.34
C ALA A 75 -4.08 1.23 18.38
N SER A 76 -4.13 0.42 19.44
CA SER A 76 -5.13 -0.65 19.61
C SER A 76 -6.58 -0.14 19.53
N HIS A 77 -6.83 1.09 19.98
CA HIS A 77 -8.14 1.75 19.89
C HIS A 77 -8.54 2.14 18.44
N LEU A 78 -7.60 2.11 17.50
CA LEU A 78 -7.81 2.41 16.08
C LEU A 78 -7.84 1.15 15.20
N THR A 79 -7.84 -0.05 15.80
CA THR A 79 -7.69 -1.32 15.07
C THR A 79 -8.64 -1.45 13.90
N ASP A 80 -9.93 -1.18 14.10
CA ASP A 80 -10.95 -1.30 13.03
C ASP A 80 -10.65 -0.37 11.85
N ILE A 81 -10.31 0.89 12.15
CA ILE A 81 -9.95 1.91 11.15
C ILE A 81 -8.67 1.50 10.41
N LEU A 82 -7.65 1.03 11.14
CA LEU A 82 -6.38 0.60 10.57
C LEU A 82 -6.57 -0.61 9.65
N VAL A 83 -7.39 -1.58 10.02
CA VAL A 83 -7.68 -2.75 9.17
C VAL A 83 -8.45 -2.33 7.90
N VAL A 84 -9.50 -1.51 8.02
CA VAL A 84 -10.29 -1.07 6.86
C VAL A 84 -9.44 -0.23 5.89
N THR A 85 -8.68 0.73 6.43
CA THR A 85 -7.80 1.59 5.62
C THR A 85 -6.66 0.78 4.98
N TRP A 86 -6.14 -0.23 5.67
CA TRP A 86 -5.16 -1.18 5.14
C TRP A 86 -5.69 -1.97 3.94
N VAL A 87 -6.89 -2.56 4.02
CA VAL A 87 -7.49 -3.33 2.91
C VAL A 87 -7.57 -2.50 1.64
N ILE A 88 -7.99 -1.23 1.78
CA ILE A 88 -8.07 -0.28 0.67
C ILE A 88 -6.68 0.01 0.10
N ALA A 89 -5.72 0.33 0.98
CA ALA A 89 -4.36 0.67 0.59
C ALA A 89 -3.66 -0.49 -0.13
N GLU A 90 -3.80 -1.73 0.38
CA GLU A 90 -3.20 -2.91 -0.23
C GLU A 90 -3.81 -3.24 -1.60
N LYS A 91 -5.13 -3.13 -1.76
CA LYS A 91 -5.77 -3.33 -3.08
C LYS A 91 -5.20 -2.36 -4.12
N LYS A 92 -5.00 -1.10 -3.74
CA LYS A 92 -4.42 -0.08 -4.63
C LYS A 92 -2.94 -0.32 -4.92
N ALA A 93 -2.18 -0.75 -3.92
CA ALA A 93 -0.78 -1.13 -4.09
C ALA A 93 -0.63 -2.32 -5.06
N GLN A 94 -1.50 -3.32 -4.97
CA GLN A 94 -1.53 -4.44 -5.92
C GLN A 94 -1.84 -4.01 -7.36
N GLU A 95 -2.81 -3.12 -7.55
CA GLU A 95 -3.13 -2.55 -8.87
C GLU A 95 -1.91 -1.83 -9.48
N ALA A 96 -1.24 -0.98 -8.69
CA ALA A 96 -0.03 -0.28 -9.13
C ALA A 96 1.11 -1.25 -9.54
N ARG A 97 1.31 -2.33 -8.76
CA ARG A 97 2.30 -3.38 -9.08
C ARG A 97 1.95 -4.12 -10.38
N LYS A 98 0.67 -4.40 -10.65
CA LYS A 98 0.23 -5.02 -11.91
C LYS A 98 0.50 -4.11 -13.12
N VAL A 99 0.20 -2.83 -13.00
CA VAL A 99 0.46 -1.85 -14.07
C VAL A 99 1.96 -1.77 -14.36
N ALA A 100 2.80 -1.66 -13.33
CA ALA A 100 4.26 -1.61 -13.49
C ALA A 100 4.82 -2.86 -14.19
N ALA A 101 4.30 -4.06 -13.86
CA ALA A 101 4.68 -5.30 -14.52
C ALA A 101 4.24 -5.35 -16.00
N SER A 102 3.08 -4.78 -16.33
CA SER A 102 2.58 -4.73 -17.72
C SER A 102 3.33 -3.73 -18.62
N SER A 103 3.85 -2.64 -18.05
CA SER A 103 4.62 -1.62 -18.78
C SER A 103 6.07 -2.01 -19.07
N GLY A 104 6.60 -3.07 -18.44
CA GLY A 104 7.98 -3.53 -18.63
C GLY A 104 8.20 -4.48 -19.82
N GLY A 105 7.17 -4.77 -20.62
CA GLY A 105 7.19 -5.84 -21.64
C GLY A 105 7.16 -5.41 -23.11
N ALA A 106 7.18 -4.12 -23.43
CA ALA A 106 7.09 -3.65 -24.82
C ALA A 106 8.44 -3.15 -25.37
N ASN A 107 9.41 -4.06 -25.51
CA ASN A 107 10.51 -3.92 -26.47
C ASN A 107 10.57 -5.21 -27.31
N VAL A 108 9.70 -5.28 -28.33
CA VAL A 108 9.79 -6.27 -29.41
C VAL A 108 10.01 -5.56 -30.75
N SER A 109 11.24 -5.75 -31.26
CA SER A 109 11.63 -6.05 -32.64
C SER A 109 11.71 -4.95 -33.72
N ALA A 110 12.94 -4.75 -34.24
CA ALA A 110 13.34 -4.73 -35.67
C ALA A 110 14.79 -4.17 -35.75
N ALA A 111 15.79 -4.70 -36.47
CA ALA A 111 15.81 -5.60 -37.60
C ALA A 111 17.14 -6.39 -37.63
N ALA A 112 17.05 -7.67 -37.97
CA ALA A 112 18.13 -8.41 -38.57
C ALA A 112 18.15 -8.04 -40.06
N ASN A 113 19.31 -7.66 -40.60
CA ASN A 113 19.62 -7.85 -42.00
C ASN A 113 21.09 -8.26 -42.09
N GLY A 114 21.31 -9.43 -42.70
CA GLY A 114 22.60 -10.04 -42.84
C GLY A 114 23.42 -9.42 -43.96
N ASP A 115 24.73 -9.39 -43.76
CA ASP A 115 25.71 -9.17 -44.81
C ASP A 115 26.51 -10.45 -44.99
N ALA A 116 26.09 -11.22 -45.99
CA ALA A 116 26.97 -12.13 -46.69
C ALA A 116 27.47 -11.39 -47.94
N LYS A 117 28.75 -11.04 -48.00
CA LYS A 117 29.50 -11.17 -49.26
C LYS A 117 31.02 -11.18 -49.07
N GLU A 118 31.57 -12.30 -49.51
CA GLU A 118 32.95 -12.58 -49.90
C GLU A 118 33.42 -11.66 -51.05
N ALA A 119 34.63 -11.11 -50.93
CA ALA A 119 35.55 -10.75 -52.03
C ALA A 119 36.94 -10.47 -51.44
#